data_AF-A0A953YU82-F1
#
_entry.id   AF-A0A953YU82-F1
#
_cell.length_a   1.000
_cell.length_b   1.000
_cell.length_c   1.000
_cell.angle_alpha   90.00
_cell.angle_beta   90.00
_cell.angle_gamma   90.00
#
_symmetry.space_group_name_H-M   'P 1'
#
loop_
_entity.id
_entity.type
_entity.pdbx_description
1 polymer ?
#
loop_
_entity_poly.entity_id
_entity_poly.type
_entity_poly.pdbx_seq_one_letter_code
_entity_poly.pdbx_strand_id
1 'polypeptide(L)'
;MRTWVDREHNEFGTERLAHDPLVNHVQKQSLKHPKVKLTPAMIKQVLAAVAEVCRYREWKLVSANVRTNHVHVLAMANAEAEKLLGDFKRYATRRLRREKLMPADRPVWTDGGSTIYVWDQPSLDRIDRYIRYDQGENLGGRY
;
A
#
# COMPACT_ATOMS: atom_id res chain seq x y z
N MET A 1 13.86 20.13 8.66
CA MET A 1 14.50 20.11 7.33
C MET A 1 13.74 19.11 6.48
N ARG A 2 13.07 19.58 5.42
CA ARG A 2 12.19 18.78 4.54
C ARG A 2 13.05 18.13 3.45
N THR A 3 12.94 16.83 3.24
CA THR A 3 13.46 16.15 2.04
C THR A 3 12.32 15.38 1.40
N TRP A 4 11.64 16.09 0.51
CA TRP A 4 10.70 15.55 -0.47
C TRP A 4 11.48 14.63 -1.41
N VAL A 5 10.93 13.46 -1.72
CA VAL A 5 11.37 12.75 -2.91
C VAL A 5 10.78 13.51 -4.10
N ASP A 6 11.66 13.83 -5.03
CA ASP A 6 11.49 14.75 -6.15
C ASP A 6 10.28 14.42 -7.03
N ARG A 7 9.58 15.48 -7.44
CA ARG A 7 8.43 15.47 -8.37
C ARG A 7 8.89 15.23 -9.81
N GLU A 8 10.19 15.31 -10.10
CA GLU A 8 10.76 15.17 -11.45
C GLU A 8 11.07 13.73 -11.89
N HIS A 9 10.56 12.71 -11.21
CA HIS A 9 10.82 11.30 -11.55
C HIS A 9 9.59 10.42 -11.70
N ASN A 10 8.42 11.04 -11.87
CA ASN A 10 7.13 10.35 -12.04
C ASN A 10 6.40 10.81 -13.31
N GLU A 11 7.15 11.08 -14.39
CA GLU A 11 6.57 11.49 -15.67
C GLU A 11 6.02 10.30 -16.47
N PHE A 12 4.85 10.52 -17.06
CA PHE A 12 4.14 9.60 -17.94
C PHE A 12 4.94 9.42 -19.24
N GLY A 13 5.57 8.25 -19.43
CA GLY A 13 6.26 7.89 -20.69
C GLY A 13 7.77 7.64 -20.61
N THR A 14 8.41 7.72 -19.43
CA THR A 14 9.84 7.36 -19.29
C THR A 14 10.05 5.87 -19.07
N GLU A 15 10.95 5.27 -19.86
CA GLU A 15 11.43 3.90 -19.68
C GLU A 15 12.33 3.84 -18.42
N ARG A 16 11.86 3.20 -17.35
CA ARG A 16 12.67 2.90 -16.16
C ARG A 16 12.43 1.47 -15.69
N LEU A 17 13.07 0.54 -16.37
CA LEU A 17 13.46 -0.75 -15.82
C LEU A 17 14.98 -0.85 -15.88
N ALA A 18 15.64 -0.30 -14.85
CA ALA A 18 17.00 -0.70 -14.55
C ALA A 18 17.14 -0.89 -13.02
N HIS A 19 17.45 -2.14 -12.67
CA HIS A 19 17.81 -2.69 -11.36
C HIS A 19 16.69 -3.15 -10.40
N ASP A 20 16.55 -4.48 -10.38
CA ASP A 20 16.35 -5.36 -9.21
C ASP A 20 15.08 -5.25 -8.34
N PRO A 21 14.60 -6.38 -7.76
CA PRO A 21 13.18 -6.64 -7.51
C PRO A 21 12.59 -5.99 -6.25
N LEU A 22 13.38 -5.17 -5.55
CA LEU A 22 13.53 -5.26 -4.10
C LEU A 22 14.19 -3.99 -3.52
N VAL A 23 13.86 -2.78 -3.98
CA VAL A 23 14.34 -1.60 -3.23
C VAL A 23 13.54 -1.51 -1.93
N ASN A 24 14.09 -2.16 -0.90
CA ASN A 24 13.77 -2.03 0.51
C ASN A 24 13.78 -0.54 0.90
N HIS A 25 12.65 0.14 0.69
CA HIS A 25 12.47 1.49 1.19
C HIS A 25 12.05 1.41 2.66
N VAL A 26 13.03 1.11 3.52
CA VAL A 26 12.92 1.41 4.94
C VAL A 26 12.96 2.92 5.06
N GLN A 27 11.80 3.58 4.99
CA GLN A 27 11.71 4.95 5.47
C GLN A 27 11.96 4.94 6.97
N LYS A 28 13.17 5.31 7.40
CA LYS A 28 13.46 5.69 8.79
C LYS A 28 12.78 7.04 9.06
N GLN A 29 11.46 7.03 9.23
CA GLN A 29 10.77 8.16 9.82
C GLN A 29 10.93 8.10 11.34
N SER A 30 11.30 9.23 11.94
CA SER A 30 11.23 9.41 13.39
C SER A 30 9.76 9.39 13.80
N LEU A 31 9.36 8.39 14.58
CA LEU A 31 7.95 8.18 14.93
C LEU A 31 7.62 8.87 16.24
N LYS A 32 6.59 9.72 16.22
CA LYS A 32 5.99 10.30 17.45
C LYS A 32 5.24 9.25 18.29
N HIS A 33 4.92 8.10 17.72
CA HIS A 33 4.18 7.00 18.36
C HIS A 33 4.83 5.65 18.03
N PRO A 34 4.67 4.61 18.87
CA PRO A 34 5.15 3.27 18.56
C PRO A 34 4.60 2.76 17.22
N LYS A 35 5.40 1.99 16.47
CA LYS A 35 4.97 1.34 15.22
C LYS A 35 3.73 0.50 15.50
N VAL A 36 2.63 0.81 14.81
CA VAL A 36 1.44 -0.05 14.82
C VAL A 36 1.80 -1.36 14.14
N LYS A 37 1.69 -2.48 14.86
CA LYS A 37 1.72 -3.83 14.28
C LYS A 37 0.29 -4.28 14.02
N LEU A 38 -0.06 -4.54 12.77
CA LEU A 38 -1.38 -5.04 12.40
C LEU A 38 -1.55 -6.47 12.95
N THR A 39 -2.57 -6.68 13.77
CA THR A 39 -2.98 -8.02 14.23
C THR A 39 -3.73 -8.76 13.12
N PRO A 40 -3.89 -10.09 13.17
CA PRO A 40 -4.67 -10.84 12.17
C PRO A 40 -6.08 -10.28 11.93
N ALA A 41 -6.76 -9.83 12.99
CA ALA A 41 -8.06 -9.18 12.89
C ALA A 41 -7.99 -7.87 12.10
N MET A 42 -6.98 -7.03 12.37
CA MET A 42 -6.76 -5.78 11.64
C MET A 42 -6.42 -6.04 10.18
N ILE A 43 -5.54 -7.01 9.91
CA ILE A 43 -5.13 -7.42 8.57
C ILE A 43 -6.37 -7.77 7.72
N LYS A 44 -7.27 -8.59 8.25
CA LYS A 44 -8.54 -8.96 7.59
C LYS A 44 -9.38 -7.72 7.24
N GLN A 45 -9.50 -6.78 8.17
CA GLN A 45 -10.28 -5.56 7.95
C GLN A 45 -9.64 -4.60 6.95
N VAL A 46 -8.31 -4.51 6.93
CA VAL A 46 -7.58 -3.69 5.94
C VAL A 46 -7.77 -4.25 4.53
N LEU A 47 -7.59 -5.56 4.33
CA LEU A 47 -7.85 -6.20 3.03
C LEU A 47 -9.27 -5.97 2.54
N ALA A 48 -10.24 -6.15 3.43
CA ALA A 48 -11.63 -5.96 3.10
C ALA A 48 -11.95 -4.49 2.76
N ALA A 49 -11.31 -3.51 3.43
CA ALA A 49 -11.44 -2.10 3.08
C ALA A 49 -10.84 -1.77 1.71
N VAL A 50 -9.68 -2.35 1.37
CA VAL A 50 -9.03 -2.18 0.06
C VAL A 50 -9.92 -2.72 -1.06
N ALA A 51 -10.41 -3.96 -0.92
CA ALA A 51 -11.34 -4.55 -1.90
C ALA A 51 -12.64 -3.73 -2.02
N GLU A 52 -13.20 -3.28 -0.90
CA GLU A 52 -14.42 -2.49 -0.87
C GLU A 52 -14.27 -1.14 -1.59
N VAL A 53 -13.17 -0.42 -1.35
CA VAL A 53 -12.95 0.88 -2.01
C VAL A 53 -12.64 0.72 -3.49
N CYS A 54 -11.90 -0.32 -3.90
CA CYS A 54 -11.72 -0.64 -5.31
C CYS A 54 -13.06 -0.88 -6.00
N ARG A 55 -13.94 -1.71 -5.41
CA ARG A 55 -15.29 -1.96 -5.94
C ARG A 55 -16.12 -0.68 -6.02
N TYR A 56 -16.11 0.14 -4.96
CA TYR A 56 -16.89 1.38 -4.90
C TYR A 56 -16.40 2.45 -5.91
N ARG A 57 -15.09 2.47 -6.21
CA ARG A 57 -14.47 3.39 -7.15
C ARG A 57 -14.34 2.83 -8.57
N GLU A 58 -14.84 1.62 -8.81
CA GLU A 58 -14.71 0.89 -10.08
C GLU A 58 -13.25 0.69 -10.51
N TRP A 59 -12.34 0.55 -9.53
CA TRP A 59 -10.96 0.16 -9.76
C TRP A 59 -10.83 -1.36 -9.77
N LYS A 60 -10.01 -1.88 -10.67
CA LYS A 60 -9.71 -3.32 -10.71
C LYS A 60 -8.58 -3.62 -9.74
N LEU A 61 -8.91 -4.25 -8.62
CA LEU A 61 -7.91 -4.80 -7.71
C LEU A 61 -7.27 -6.04 -8.35
N VAL A 62 -5.96 -5.99 -8.61
CA VAL A 62 -5.21 -7.11 -9.18
C VAL A 62 -4.74 -8.02 -8.03
N SER A 63 -4.00 -7.48 -7.08
CA SER A 63 -3.55 -8.20 -5.89
C SER A 63 -3.35 -7.26 -4.71
N ALA A 64 -3.48 -7.81 -3.50
CA ALA A 64 -3.10 -7.12 -2.27
C ALA A 64 -2.49 -8.08 -1.25
N ASN A 65 -1.51 -7.57 -0.50
CA ASN A 65 -0.87 -8.29 0.60
C ASN A 65 -0.70 -7.35 1.79
N VAL A 66 -1.31 -7.72 2.91
CA VAL A 66 -1.26 -6.96 4.16
C VAL A 66 -0.43 -7.74 5.16
N ARG A 67 0.76 -7.21 5.45
CA ARG A 67 1.68 -7.71 6.46
C ARG A 67 1.44 -7.00 7.79
N THR A 68 2.17 -7.39 8.83
CA THR A 68 2.07 -6.76 10.15
C THR A 68 2.56 -5.32 10.17
N ASN A 69 3.40 -4.90 9.21
CA ASN A 69 4.04 -3.58 9.17
C ASN A 69 3.89 -2.84 7.82
N HIS A 70 3.44 -3.51 6.76
CA HIS A 70 3.37 -2.95 5.41
C HIS A 70 2.16 -3.50 4.66
N VAL A 71 1.55 -2.67 3.82
CA VAL A 71 0.50 -3.05 2.88
C VAL A 71 1.00 -2.84 1.45
N HIS A 72 0.91 -3.86 0.60
CA HIS A 72 1.18 -3.78 -0.83
C HIS A 72 -0.12 -3.99 -1.60
N VAL A 73 -0.37 -3.15 -2.61
CA VAL A 73 -1.57 -3.21 -3.45
C VAL A 73 -1.16 -2.95 -4.90
N LEU A 74 -1.61 -3.81 -5.81
CA LEU A 74 -1.57 -3.60 -7.24
C LEU A 74 -3.01 -3.46 -7.74
N ALA A 75 -3.31 -2.35 -8.39
CA ALA A 75 -4.65 -2.06 -8.91
C ALA A 75 -4.55 -1.29 -10.24
N MET A 76 -5.53 -1.50 -11.11
CA MET A 76 -5.74 -0.71 -12.31
C MET A 76 -6.86 0.29 -12.04
N ALA A 77 -6.59 1.57 -12.29
CA ALA A 77 -7.52 2.65 -11.99
C ALA A 77 -7.35 3.80 -12.97
N ASN A 78 -8.45 4.48 -13.28
CA ASN A 78 -8.42 5.76 -13.99
C ASN A 78 -8.28 6.92 -12.97
N ALA A 79 -7.21 6.88 -12.18
CA ALA A 79 -6.92 7.87 -11.14
C ALA A 79 -5.42 7.85 -10.79
N GLU A 80 -4.91 8.98 -10.31
CA GLU A 80 -3.54 9.12 -9.84
C GLU A 80 -3.24 8.22 -8.62
N ALA A 81 -2.01 7.73 -8.51
CA ALA A 81 -1.60 6.80 -7.46
C ALA A 81 -1.72 7.42 -6.05
N GLU A 82 -1.53 8.73 -5.92
CA GLU A 82 -1.73 9.51 -4.70
C GLU A 82 -3.18 9.43 -4.22
N LYS A 83 -4.13 9.47 -5.16
CA LYS A 83 -5.55 9.31 -4.86
C LYS A 83 -5.86 7.89 -4.38
N LEU A 84 -5.31 6.87 -5.02
CA LEU A 84 -5.47 5.46 -4.59
C LEU A 84 -4.92 5.27 -3.17
N LEU A 85 -3.68 5.71 -2.93
CA LEU A 85 -3.02 5.62 -1.64
C LEU A 85 -3.82 6.32 -0.54
N GLY A 86 -4.31 7.53 -0.80
CA GLY A 86 -5.14 8.29 0.12
C GLY A 86 -6.46 7.57 0.45
N ASP A 87 -7.16 7.09 -0.57
CA ASP A 87 -8.43 6.36 -0.40
C ASP A 87 -8.22 5.03 0.36
N PHE A 88 -7.17 4.25 0.05
CA PHE A 88 -6.84 3.03 0.79
C PHE A 88 -6.60 3.29 2.27
N LYS A 89 -5.74 4.26 2.59
CA LYS A 89 -5.46 4.62 3.99
C LYS A 89 -6.72 5.08 4.72
N ARG A 90 -7.49 5.98 4.10
CA ARG A 90 -8.71 6.56 4.69
C ARG A 90 -9.76 5.48 4.97
N TYR A 91 -10.04 4.62 4.00
CA TYR A 91 -11.05 3.56 4.13
C TYR A 91 -10.60 2.52 5.16
N ALA A 92 -9.34 2.10 5.14
CA ALA A 92 -8.81 1.17 6.12
C ALA A 92 -8.84 1.75 7.55
N THR A 93 -8.44 3.02 7.75
CA THR A 93 -8.53 3.69 9.05
C THR A 93 -9.97 3.79 9.54
N ARG A 94 -10.89 4.21 8.67
CA ARG A 94 -12.33 4.29 8.99
C ARG A 94 -12.86 2.93 9.45
N ARG A 95 -12.51 1.87 8.73
CA ARG A 95 -12.95 0.51 9.05
C ARG A 95 -12.36 0.01 10.36
N LEU A 96 -11.04 0.12 10.56
CA LEU A 96 -10.39 -0.28 11.81
C LEU A 96 -10.98 0.43 13.05
N ARG A 97 -11.31 1.72 12.93
CA ARG A 97 -11.95 2.48 14.01
C ARG A 97 -13.39 2.02 14.25
N ARG A 98 -14.17 1.77 13.19
CA ARG A 98 -15.54 1.24 13.30
C ARG A 98 -15.57 -0.11 14.01
N GLU A 99 -14.61 -0.99 13.70
CA GLU A 99 -14.48 -2.31 14.33
C GLU A 99 -13.80 -2.24 15.71
N LYS A 100 -13.51 -1.04 16.25
CA LYS A 100 -12.83 -0.81 17.54
C LYS A 100 -11.45 -1.49 17.65
N LEU A 101 -10.80 -1.77 16.51
CA LEU A 101 -9.47 -2.38 16.44
C LEU A 101 -8.34 -1.35 16.50
N MET A 102 -8.65 -0.08 16.26
CA MET A 102 -7.73 1.04 16.44
C MET A 102 -8.44 2.20 17.13
N PRO A 103 -7.84 2.80 18.18
CA PRO A 103 -8.40 3.98 18.82
C PRO A 103 -8.26 5.21 17.91
N ALA A 104 -9.12 6.20 18.17
CA ALA A 104 -9.22 7.40 17.35
C ALA A 104 -8.05 8.38 17.54
N ASP A 105 -7.37 8.29 18.68
CA ASP A 105 -6.36 9.23 19.18
C ASP A 105 -4.97 9.07 18.56
N ARG A 106 -4.74 8.01 17.78
CA ARG A 106 -3.43 7.73 17.18
C ARG A 106 -3.50 7.50 15.68
N PRO A 107 -2.45 7.87 14.93
CA PRO A 107 -2.34 7.57 13.51
C PRO A 107 -2.15 6.06 13.29
N VAL A 108 -2.77 5.53 12.22
CA VAL A 108 -2.60 4.12 11.81
C VAL A 108 -1.44 3.98 10.81
N TRP A 109 -1.27 4.99 9.95
CA TRP A 109 -0.32 4.99 8.84
C TRP A 109 0.68 6.12 9.01
N THR A 110 1.89 5.95 8.47
CA THR A 110 2.81 7.07 8.22
C THR A 110 2.22 8.01 7.17
N ASP A 111 2.78 9.21 7.08
CA ASP A 111 2.46 10.12 5.97
C ASP A 111 3.07 9.61 4.65
N GLY A 112 2.36 9.81 3.54
CA GLY A 112 2.80 9.37 2.21
C GLY A 112 2.97 7.85 2.03
N GLY A 113 3.56 7.42 0.93
CA GLY A 113 3.77 6.00 0.65
C GLY A 113 4.41 5.83 -0.72
N SER A 114 5.03 4.68 -0.95
CA SER A 114 5.67 4.41 -2.24
C SER A 114 4.62 4.05 -3.28
N THR A 115 4.65 4.74 -4.41
CA THR A 115 3.77 4.52 -5.56
C THR A 115 4.62 4.32 -6.81
N ILE A 116 4.27 3.34 -7.63
CA ILE A 116 4.95 3.02 -8.88
C ILE A 116 3.87 2.80 -9.94
N TYR A 117 3.96 3.49 -11.07
CA TYR A 117 3.12 3.20 -12.22
C TYR A 117 3.72 2.06 -13.03
N VAL A 118 2.87 1.14 -13.48
CA VAL A 118 3.26 -0.05 -14.23
C VAL A 118 2.54 -0.04 -15.57
N TRP A 119 3.31 -0.11 -16.66
CA TRP A 119 2.79 0.11 -18.02
C TRP A 119 2.96 -1.11 -18.93
N ASP A 120 3.81 -2.07 -18.56
CA ASP A 120 4.08 -3.28 -19.35
C ASP A 120 3.63 -4.56 -18.64
N GLN A 121 3.20 -5.55 -19.45
CA GLN A 121 2.70 -6.83 -18.94
C GLN A 121 3.75 -7.62 -18.15
N PRO A 122 5.03 -7.73 -18.58
CA PRO A 122 6.06 -8.42 -17.79
C PRO A 122 6.26 -7.85 -16.38
N SER A 123 6.25 -6.52 -16.24
CA SER A 123 6.35 -5.88 -14.93
C SER A 123 5.10 -6.07 -14.08
N LEU A 124 3.91 -6.05 -14.68
CA LEU A 124 2.66 -6.39 -14.00
C LEU A 124 2.74 -7.81 -13.40
N ASP A 125 3.14 -8.80 -14.20
CA ASP A 125 3.21 -10.20 -13.77
C ASP A 125 4.23 -10.40 -12.64
N ARG A 126 5.38 -9.72 -12.73
CA ARG A 126 6.43 -9.75 -11.70
C ARG A 126 5.97 -9.13 -10.39
N ILE A 127 5.31 -7.97 -10.44
CA ILE A 127 4.79 -7.27 -9.25
C ILE A 127 3.64 -8.07 -8.64
N ASP A 128 2.74 -8.61 -9.45
CA ASP A 128 1.65 -9.46 -8.97
C ASP A 128 2.20 -10.69 -8.23
N ARG A 129 3.20 -11.37 -8.82
CA ARG A 129 3.89 -12.50 -8.18
C ARG A 129 4.53 -12.10 -6.86
N TYR A 130 5.24 -10.97 -6.83
CA TYR A 130 5.84 -10.45 -5.60
C TYR A 130 4.77 -10.23 -4.52
N ILE A 131 3.68 -9.54 -4.84
CA ILE A 131 2.61 -9.26 -3.87
C ILE A 131 1.95 -10.55 -3.38
N ARG A 132 1.65 -11.50 -4.27
CA ARG A 132 0.97 -12.75 -3.91
C ARG A 132 1.85 -13.72 -3.12
N TYR A 133 3.15 -13.81 -3.44
CA TYR A 133 4.00 -14.91 -2.99
C TYR A 133 5.17 -14.49 -2.11
N ASP A 134 5.56 -13.21 -2.06
CA ASP A 134 6.65 -12.80 -1.18
C ASP A 134 6.22 -12.93 0.29
N GLN A 135 6.85 -13.87 0.99
CA GLN A 135 6.66 -14.16 2.40
C GLN A 135 7.78 -13.50 3.20
N GLY A 136 7.55 -12.28 3.67
CA GLY A 136 8.24 -11.86 4.89
C GLY A 136 7.72 -12.71 6.05
N GLU A 137 8.61 -13.19 6.93
CA GLU A 137 8.26 -14.00 8.10
C GLU A 137 7.22 -13.29 8.99
N ASN A 138 5.93 -13.51 8.72
CA ASN A 138 4.77 -13.43 9.62
C ASN A 138 3.50 -13.42 8.76
N LEU A 139 2.62 -14.38 9.05
CA LEU A 139 1.37 -14.69 8.33
C LEU A 139 0.51 -13.43 8.11
N GLY A 140 0.62 -12.84 6.91
CA GLY A 140 -0.25 -11.77 6.42
C GLY A 140 -1.43 -12.33 5.61
N GLY A 141 -2.46 -11.51 5.43
CA GLY A 141 -3.60 -11.86 4.59
C GLY A 141 -3.42 -11.40 3.14
N ARG A 142 -4.09 -12.08 2.21
CA ARG A 142 -3.97 -11.85 0.76
C ARG A 142 -5.35 -11.74 0.09
N TYR A 143 -5.38 -11.02 -1.03
CA TYR A 143 -6.52 -10.94 -1.96
C TYR A 143 -6.12 -11.52 -3.32
#